data_AF-A0A7M2X1X0-F1
#
_entry.id   AF-A0A7M2X1X0-F1
#
_cell.length_a   1.000
_cell.length_b   1.000
_cell.length_c   1.000
_cell.angle_alpha   90.00
_cell.angle_beta   90.00
_cell.angle_gamma   90.00
#
_symmetry.space_group_name_H-M   'P 1'
#
loop_
_entity.id
_entity.type
_entity.pdbx_description
1 polymer ?
#
loop_
_entity_poly.entity_id
_entity_poly.type
_entity_poly.pdbx_seq_one_letter_code
_entity_poly.pdbx_strand_id
1 'polypeptide(L)'
;MRVIALMNQKGGVGKTTTTVNLGAALAEYGKRVCLMDLDPQAHLTINYGVDPTPEINSLYNVLVDETPLLDALLGIDKGISLVPSSIDLAAAEIELVSVLGREMLLKKRLEAAIADASGEFDYDFVLLDCPPSLGLLTLNGLAMASEVLIPMQPHFLALQGVAKLLETVHLVSKRMNPQLKVAGIVLTLYDAQAKLSAEVLTELNDFIEASKGKNMPWSGARVFETKIRRNIKLAESPGHGEHIIKYDPASNGAADYRALAREILGISADEGKALAEQTNPAPVAVVAAAGAKPKRSRKPKTSKVADEKTSAPDAKPAPAVELTVNRDIDPKTLAAARVGTSTESGSATPQAVGESDAA
;
A
#
# COMPACT_ATOMS: atom_id res chain seq x y z
N MET A 1 -1.22 9.39 19.61
CA MET A 1 -1.34 8.57 18.39
C MET A 1 -1.02 9.40 17.15
N ARG A 2 -0.19 8.89 16.24
CA ARG A 2 0.09 9.46 14.91
C ARG A 2 -0.39 8.48 13.84
N VAL A 3 -1.13 8.95 12.83
CA VAL A 3 -1.62 8.11 11.72
C VAL A 3 -0.88 8.49 10.44
N ILE A 4 -0.07 7.58 9.93
CA ILE A 4 0.85 7.80 8.81
C ILE A 4 0.41 6.96 7.61
N ALA A 5 0.03 7.61 6.52
CA ALA A 5 -0.22 6.93 5.25
C ALA A 5 1.08 6.81 4.45
N LEU A 6 1.46 5.59 4.07
CA LEU A 6 2.58 5.35 3.16
C LEU A 6 2.04 5.33 1.74
N MET A 7 2.35 6.38 0.97
CA MET A 7 1.72 6.59 -0.32
C MET A 7 2.73 6.88 -1.44
N ASN A 8 2.48 6.26 -2.59
CA ASN A 8 3.09 6.53 -3.88
C ASN A 8 2.30 5.82 -4.97
N GLN A 9 1.98 6.54 -6.05
CA GLN A 9 1.23 5.99 -7.20
C GLN A 9 2.03 4.96 -8.00
N LYS A 10 3.36 4.94 -7.85
CA LYS A 10 4.20 3.96 -8.51
C LYS A 10 4.24 2.65 -7.71
N GLY A 11 4.03 1.53 -8.40
CA GLY A 11 4.28 0.19 -7.84
C GLY A 11 5.76 -0.08 -7.59
N GLY A 12 6.08 -0.94 -6.63
CA GLY A 12 7.45 -1.42 -6.39
C GLY A 12 8.44 -0.40 -5.77
N VAL A 13 7.97 0.77 -5.33
CA VAL A 13 8.81 1.80 -4.69
C VAL A 13 9.07 1.59 -3.20
N GLY A 14 8.80 0.39 -2.68
CA GLY A 14 9.07 0.06 -1.28
C GLY A 14 8.04 0.58 -0.28
N LYS A 15 6.78 0.83 -0.67
CA LYS A 15 5.69 1.22 0.26
C LYS A 15 5.49 0.19 1.37
N THR A 16 5.03 -1.01 0.99
CA THR A 16 4.84 -2.15 1.90
C THR A 16 6.10 -2.50 2.67
N THR A 17 7.25 -2.54 2.01
CA THR A 17 8.54 -2.79 2.66
C THR A 17 8.85 -1.73 3.72
N THR A 18 8.53 -0.46 3.46
CA THR A 18 8.67 0.61 4.44
C THR A 18 7.66 0.43 5.56
N THR A 19 6.39 0.13 5.26
CA THR A 19 5.34 -0.06 6.28
C THR A 19 5.70 -1.15 7.27
N VAL A 20 6.11 -2.32 6.76
CA VAL A 20 6.54 -3.48 7.57
C VAL A 20 7.69 -3.09 8.49
N ASN A 21 8.78 -2.59 7.91
CA ASN A 21 10.04 -2.47 8.64
C ASN A 21 10.13 -1.20 9.48
N LEU A 22 9.44 -0.13 9.08
CA LEU A 22 9.26 1.05 9.93
C LEU A 22 8.41 0.70 11.15
N GLY A 23 7.33 -0.06 10.97
CA GLY A 23 6.50 -0.52 12.09
C GLY A 23 7.30 -1.32 13.11
N ALA A 24 8.09 -2.29 12.63
CA ALA A 24 8.99 -3.07 13.48
C ALA A 24 10.04 -2.21 14.19
N ALA A 25 10.66 -1.24 13.49
CA ALA A 25 11.66 -0.35 14.08
C ALA A 25 11.07 0.57 15.16
N LEU A 26 9.85 1.08 14.95
CA LEU A 26 9.14 1.87 15.95
C LEU A 26 8.81 1.02 17.19
N ALA A 27 8.39 -0.23 16.99
CA ALA A 27 8.11 -1.16 18.08
C ALA A 27 9.37 -1.56 18.87
N GLU A 28 10.51 -1.74 18.19
CA GLU A 28 11.82 -1.96 18.83
C GLU A 28 12.18 -0.80 19.78
N TYR A 29 11.82 0.44 19.43
CA TYR A 29 11.94 1.63 20.29
C TYR A 29 10.77 1.85 21.25
N GLY A 30 10.01 0.80 21.54
CA GLY A 30 8.99 0.77 22.61
C GLY A 30 7.67 1.43 22.25
N LYS A 31 7.38 1.64 20.96
CA LYS A 31 6.09 2.17 20.50
C LYS A 31 5.10 1.06 20.24
N ARG A 32 3.83 1.32 20.54
CA ARG A 32 2.73 0.45 20.10
C ARG A 32 2.30 0.85 18.70
N VAL A 33 2.36 -0.09 17.77
CA VAL A 33 2.12 0.14 16.35
C VAL A 33 0.94 -0.70 15.87
N CYS A 34 -0.04 -0.07 15.25
CA CYS A 34 -1.06 -0.73 14.46
C CYS A 34 -0.73 -0.56 12.98
N LEU A 35 -0.63 -1.64 12.24
CA LEU A 35 -0.49 -1.65 10.79
C LEU A 35 -1.86 -1.90 10.19
N MET A 36 -2.20 -1.21 9.10
CA MET A 36 -3.42 -1.48 8.34
C MET A 36 -3.06 -1.67 6.88
N ASP A 37 -3.43 -2.82 6.35
CA ASP A 37 -3.21 -3.16 4.94
C ASP A 37 -4.42 -2.70 4.12
N LEU A 38 -4.23 -1.67 3.28
CA LEU A 38 -5.28 -1.10 2.44
C LEU A 38 -5.15 -1.59 0.99
N ASP A 39 -4.18 -2.46 0.68
CA ASP A 39 -3.96 -2.99 -0.66
C ASP A 39 -4.65 -4.36 -0.79
N PRO A 40 -5.58 -4.56 -1.75
CA PRO A 40 -6.19 -5.87 -1.98
C PRO A 40 -5.19 -6.99 -2.31
N GLN A 41 -3.95 -6.66 -2.69
CA GLN A 41 -2.89 -7.66 -2.87
C GLN A 41 -2.36 -8.23 -1.56
N ALA A 42 -2.74 -7.66 -0.41
CA ALA A 42 -2.43 -8.15 0.93
C ALA A 42 -0.94 -8.37 1.20
N HIS A 43 -0.05 -7.63 0.53
CA HIS A 43 1.40 -7.83 0.64
C HIS A 43 1.93 -7.49 2.04
N LEU A 44 1.34 -6.53 2.74
CA LEU A 44 1.70 -6.24 4.13
C LEU A 44 1.27 -7.40 5.02
N THR A 45 0.06 -7.91 4.82
CA THR A 45 -0.51 -9.04 5.57
C THR A 45 0.35 -10.29 5.44
N ILE A 46 0.67 -10.68 4.21
CA ILE A 46 1.49 -11.86 3.89
C ILE A 46 2.93 -11.69 4.40
N ASN A 47 3.47 -10.48 4.38
CA ASN A 47 4.82 -10.19 4.91
C ASN A 47 4.98 -10.56 6.39
N TYR A 48 3.90 -10.49 7.17
CA TYR A 48 3.89 -10.89 8.58
C TYR A 48 3.48 -12.35 8.81
N GLY A 49 3.45 -13.16 7.74
CA GLY A 49 3.11 -14.58 7.82
C GLY A 49 1.63 -14.86 8.06
N VAL A 50 0.76 -13.86 7.87
CA VAL A 50 -0.69 -14.03 7.96
C VAL A 50 -1.24 -14.41 6.59
N ASP A 51 -1.86 -15.57 6.49
CA ASP A 51 -2.54 -16.02 5.27
C ASP A 51 -3.96 -15.44 5.21
N PRO A 52 -4.35 -14.67 4.17
CA PRO A 52 -5.70 -14.10 4.05
C PRO A 52 -6.76 -15.17 3.78
N THR A 53 -7.26 -15.83 4.83
CA THR A 53 -8.35 -16.80 4.73
C THR A 53 -9.71 -16.16 5.07
N PRO A 54 -10.84 -16.71 4.58
CA PRO A 54 -12.18 -16.18 4.88
C PRO A 54 -12.57 -16.17 6.37
N GLU A 55 -11.86 -16.91 7.23
CA GLU A 55 -12.09 -16.95 8.67
C GLU A 55 -11.47 -15.76 9.41
N ILE A 56 -10.55 -15.04 8.75
CA ILE A 56 -9.89 -13.86 9.30
C ILE A 56 -10.64 -12.60 8.84
N ASN A 57 -11.16 -11.84 9.80
CA ASN A 57 -11.74 -10.54 9.51
C ASN A 57 -10.66 -9.62 8.93
N SER A 58 -10.87 -9.17 7.70
CA SER A 58 -10.00 -8.24 6.99
C SER A 58 -10.58 -6.83 6.96
N LEU A 59 -9.83 -5.89 6.41
CA LEU A 59 -10.28 -4.54 6.14
C LEU A 59 -11.53 -4.51 5.26
N TYR A 60 -11.73 -5.51 4.39
CA TYR A 60 -12.97 -5.64 3.62
C TYR A 60 -14.18 -5.75 4.55
N ASN A 61 -14.13 -6.65 5.54
CA ASN A 61 -15.23 -6.87 6.48
C ASN A 61 -15.50 -5.61 7.33
N VAL A 62 -14.47 -4.85 7.66
CA VAL A 62 -14.60 -3.57 8.40
C VAL A 62 -15.30 -2.50 7.57
N LEU A 63 -15.00 -2.42 6.27
CA LEU A 63 -15.54 -1.39 5.38
C LEU A 63 -16.91 -1.75 4.82
N VAL A 64 -17.12 -3.00 4.42
CA VAL A 64 -18.29 -3.46 3.68
C VAL A 64 -19.29 -4.17 4.59
N ASP A 65 -18.85 -5.16 5.37
CA ASP A 65 -19.73 -5.92 6.29
C ASP A 65 -19.99 -5.21 7.62
N GLU A 66 -19.41 -4.03 7.81
CA GLU A 66 -19.52 -3.22 9.03
C GLU A 66 -19.02 -3.93 10.31
N THR A 67 -18.09 -4.88 10.15
CA THR A 67 -17.43 -5.54 11.28
C THR A 67 -16.68 -4.49 12.13
N PRO A 68 -16.80 -4.51 13.47
CA PRO A 68 -16.01 -3.62 14.33
C PRO A 68 -14.52 -3.73 14.01
N LEU A 69 -13.81 -2.60 13.93
CA LEU A 69 -12.37 -2.58 13.61
C LEU A 69 -11.55 -3.43 14.61
N LEU A 70 -11.96 -3.44 15.88
CA LEU A 70 -11.32 -4.24 16.93
C LEU A 70 -11.39 -5.75 16.64
N ASP A 71 -12.47 -6.23 16.03
CA ASP A 71 -12.65 -7.65 15.70
C ASP A 71 -11.77 -8.11 14.52
N ALA A 72 -11.15 -7.16 13.79
CA ALA A 72 -10.19 -7.41 12.71
C ALA A 72 -8.73 -7.17 13.15
N LEU A 73 -8.50 -6.78 14.41
CA LEU A 73 -7.19 -6.42 14.92
C LEU A 73 -6.43 -7.68 15.39
N LEU A 74 -5.32 -8.00 14.74
CA LEU A 74 -4.50 -9.16 15.03
C LEU A 74 -3.17 -8.76 15.67
N GLY A 75 -2.85 -9.30 16.86
CA GLY A 75 -1.50 -9.19 17.41
C GLY A 75 -0.54 -10.10 16.66
N ILE A 76 0.47 -9.53 15.99
CA ILE A 76 1.37 -10.26 15.07
C ILE A 76 2.82 -10.31 15.54
N ASP A 77 3.28 -9.32 16.30
CA ASP A 77 4.58 -9.33 16.97
C ASP A 77 4.51 -8.42 18.22
N LYS A 78 5.59 -8.38 19.02
CA LYS A 78 5.63 -7.56 20.23
C LYS A 78 5.44 -6.09 19.88
N GLY A 79 4.37 -5.51 20.43
CA GLY A 79 4.04 -4.10 20.22
C GLY A 79 3.51 -3.80 18.82
N ILE A 80 3.21 -4.82 18.01
CA ILE A 80 2.70 -4.68 16.65
C ILE A 80 1.39 -5.45 16.51
N SER A 81 0.35 -4.74 16.08
CA SER A 81 -0.89 -5.34 15.61
C SER A 81 -1.14 -4.99 14.16
N LEU A 82 -1.98 -5.79 13.49
CA LEU A 82 -2.29 -5.69 12.08
C LEU A 82 -3.81 -5.79 11.87
N VAL A 83 -4.36 -4.88 11.08
CA VAL A 83 -5.64 -5.09 10.40
C VAL A 83 -5.32 -5.61 8.99
N PRO A 84 -5.59 -6.89 8.71
CA PRO A 84 -5.16 -7.53 7.48
C PRO A 84 -6.02 -7.11 6.29
N SER A 85 -5.53 -7.38 5.09
CA SER A 85 -6.25 -7.22 3.82
C SER A 85 -6.48 -8.59 3.17
N SER A 86 -7.39 -8.63 2.20
CA SER A 86 -7.62 -9.78 1.32
C SER A 86 -7.97 -9.31 -0.09
N ILE A 87 -7.97 -10.24 -1.05
CA ILE A 87 -8.35 -9.93 -2.43
C ILE A 87 -9.78 -9.39 -2.54
N ASP A 88 -10.66 -9.74 -1.60
CA ASP A 88 -12.06 -9.28 -1.55
C ASP A 88 -12.14 -7.76 -1.38
N LEU A 89 -11.11 -7.13 -0.79
CA LEU A 89 -11.02 -5.67 -0.67
C LEU A 89 -11.13 -4.95 -2.03
N ALA A 90 -10.78 -5.61 -3.13
CA ALA A 90 -10.97 -5.06 -4.47
C ALA A 90 -12.45 -4.84 -4.84
N ALA A 91 -13.36 -5.67 -4.31
CA ALA A 91 -14.80 -5.53 -4.52
C ALA A 91 -15.40 -4.33 -3.76
N ALA A 92 -14.76 -3.90 -2.67
CA ALA A 92 -15.22 -2.78 -1.85
C ALA A 92 -15.40 -1.48 -2.65
N GLU A 93 -14.58 -1.23 -3.67
CA GLU A 93 -14.72 -0.02 -4.50
C GLU A 93 -16.04 0.02 -5.28
N ILE A 94 -16.55 -1.15 -5.69
CA ILE A 94 -17.78 -1.32 -6.45
C ILE A 94 -18.98 -1.35 -5.51
N GLU A 95 -18.89 -2.13 -4.43
CA GLU A 95 -19.99 -2.31 -3.49
C GLU A 95 -20.34 -1.02 -2.74
N LEU A 96 -19.32 -0.20 -2.43
CA LEU A 96 -19.52 1.05 -1.71
C LEU A 96 -19.96 2.21 -2.61
N VAL A 97 -20.22 2.02 -3.92
CA VAL A 97 -20.58 3.10 -4.87
C VAL A 97 -21.80 3.92 -4.43
N SER A 98 -22.81 3.27 -3.87
CA SER A 98 -24.03 3.92 -3.42
C SER A 98 -23.94 4.49 -2.00
N VAL A 99 -22.84 4.22 -1.28
CA VAL A 99 -22.68 4.62 0.12
C VAL A 99 -22.26 6.09 0.20
N LEU A 100 -23.08 6.90 0.87
CA LEU A 100 -22.78 8.30 1.13
C LEU A 100 -21.62 8.43 2.14
N GLY A 101 -20.63 9.25 1.82
CA GLY A 101 -19.45 9.45 2.66
C GLY A 101 -18.53 8.22 2.71
N ARG A 102 -18.54 7.38 1.66
CA ARG A 102 -17.74 6.15 1.54
C ARG A 102 -16.24 6.39 1.68
N GLU A 103 -15.76 7.57 1.34
CA GLU A 103 -14.37 8.01 1.49
C GLU A 103 -13.96 8.26 2.95
N MET A 104 -14.93 8.34 3.87
CA MET A 104 -14.71 8.60 5.30
C MET A 104 -14.97 7.37 6.18
N LEU A 105 -15.29 6.21 5.59
CA LEU A 105 -15.70 5.03 6.36
C LEU A 105 -14.62 4.58 7.31
N LEU A 106 -13.39 4.39 6.84
CA LEU A 106 -12.31 3.90 7.68
C LEU A 106 -12.02 4.83 8.86
N LYS A 107 -12.10 6.15 8.63
CA LYS A 107 -11.98 7.15 9.70
C LYS A 107 -13.03 6.93 10.78
N LYS A 108 -14.30 6.77 10.40
CA LYS A 108 -15.41 6.53 11.35
C LYS A 108 -15.22 5.23 12.12
N ARG A 109 -14.76 4.16 11.46
CA ARG A 109 -14.48 2.87 12.11
C ARG A 109 -13.35 2.98 13.13
N LEU A 110 -12.28 3.73 12.80
CA LEU A 110 -11.21 4.03 13.75
C LEU A 110 -11.68 4.88 14.93
N GLU A 111 -12.43 5.96 14.68
CA GLU A 111 -12.98 6.81 15.74
C GLU A 111 -13.86 6.01 16.72
N ALA A 112 -14.67 5.08 16.20
CA ALA A 112 -15.47 4.18 17.01
C ALA A 112 -14.60 3.23 17.86
N ALA A 113 -13.54 2.66 17.28
CA ALA A 113 -12.62 1.78 18.02
C ALA A 113 -11.85 2.51 19.14
N ILE A 114 -11.48 3.76 18.91
CA ILE A 114 -10.82 4.62 19.92
C ILE A 114 -11.79 5.00 21.02
N ALA A 115 -13.05 5.28 20.68
CA ALA A 115 -14.09 5.66 21.65
C ALA A 115 -14.64 4.46 22.45
N ASP A 116 -14.29 3.23 22.06
CA ASP A 116 -14.74 2.03 22.75
C ASP A 116 -14.24 1.97 24.20
N ALA A 117 -15.12 1.56 25.11
CA ALA A 117 -14.85 1.60 26.55
C ALA A 117 -13.85 0.55 27.03
N SER A 118 -13.52 -0.46 26.20
CA SER A 118 -12.48 -1.44 26.52
C SER A 118 -11.09 -0.82 26.60
N GLY A 119 -10.86 0.29 25.89
CA GLY A 119 -9.52 0.86 25.72
C GLY A 119 -8.57 -0.04 24.92
N GLU A 120 -9.09 -0.99 24.16
CA GLU A 120 -8.27 -1.96 23.40
C GLU A 120 -7.49 -1.29 22.26
N PHE A 121 -8.05 -0.24 21.65
CA PHE A 121 -7.33 0.56 20.66
C PHE A 121 -6.41 1.59 21.32
N ASP A 122 -5.26 1.17 21.80
CA ASP A 122 -4.27 2.04 22.45
C ASP A 122 -2.90 1.95 21.77
N TYR A 123 -2.71 2.79 20.73
CA TYR A 123 -1.53 2.78 19.86
C TYR A 123 -0.87 4.16 19.77
N ASP A 124 0.46 4.16 19.74
CA ASP A 124 1.26 5.36 19.51
C ASP A 124 1.27 5.73 18.02
N PHE A 125 1.33 4.71 17.15
CA PHE A 125 1.38 4.85 15.70
C PHE A 125 0.36 3.95 15.02
N VAL A 126 -0.28 4.47 13.98
CA VAL A 126 -1.03 3.71 12.99
C VAL A 126 -0.36 3.92 11.63
N LEU A 127 0.14 2.87 10.99
CA LEU A 127 0.75 2.94 9.66
C LEU A 127 -0.21 2.31 8.64
N LEU A 128 -0.53 3.05 7.58
CA LEU A 128 -1.44 2.61 6.52
C LEU A 128 -0.62 2.27 5.28
N ASP A 129 -0.66 1.01 4.83
CA ASP A 129 -0.06 0.59 3.57
C ASP A 129 -1.04 0.85 2.42
N CYS A 130 -0.90 1.98 1.73
CA CYS A 130 -1.84 2.35 0.67
C CYS A 130 -1.50 1.64 -0.66
N PRO A 131 -2.52 1.25 -1.44
CA PRO A 131 -2.32 0.68 -2.78
C PRO A 131 -1.67 1.70 -3.74
N PRO A 132 -1.11 1.27 -4.88
CA PRO A 132 -0.53 2.17 -5.88
C PRO A 132 -1.57 3.01 -6.64
N SER A 133 -2.87 2.80 -6.42
CA SER A 133 -3.94 3.58 -7.05
C SER A 133 -4.37 4.76 -6.18
N LEU A 134 -4.98 5.79 -6.79
CA LEU A 134 -5.71 6.84 -6.06
C LEU A 134 -7.22 6.55 -6.00
N GLY A 135 -7.55 5.28 -5.76
CA GLY A 135 -8.93 4.79 -5.65
C GLY A 135 -9.58 5.12 -4.30
N LEU A 136 -10.71 4.47 -4.05
CA LEU A 136 -11.50 4.67 -2.83
C LEU A 136 -10.72 4.29 -1.57
N LEU A 137 -9.90 3.23 -1.66
CA LEU A 137 -9.11 2.73 -0.53
C LEU A 137 -8.05 3.74 -0.08
N THR A 138 -7.32 4.33 -1.04
CA THR A 138 -6.35 5.40 -0.76
C THR A 138 -7.03 6.65 -0.20
N LEU A 139 -8.22 7.02 -0.71
CA LEU A 139 -8.98 8.13 -0.15
C LEU A 139 -9.38 7.86 1.32
N ASN A 140 -9.83 6.66 1.65
CA ASN A 140 -10.12 6.28 3.04
C ASN A 140 -8.89 6.40 3.95
N GLY A 141 -7.72 5.93 3.47
CA GLY A 141 -6.47 6.09 4.20
C GLY A 141 -6.10 7.56 4.45
N LEU A 142 -6.19 8.40 3.41
CA LEU A 142 -5.86 9.83 3.53
C LEU A 142 -6.90 10.62 4.35
N ALA A 143 -8.16 10.18 4.39
CA ALA A 143 -9.23 10.80 5.17
C ALA A 143 -8.98 10.74 6.68
N MET A 144 -8.33 9.66 7.14
CA MET A 144 -8.00 9.43 8.56
C MET A 144 -6.55 9.78 8.91
N ALA A 145 -5.63 9.80 7.94
CA ALA A 145 -4.23 10.06 8.19
C ALA A 145 -3.99 11.49 8.71
N SER A 146 -3.08 11.63 9.69
CA SER A 146 -2.55 12.93 10.08
C SER A 146 -1.41 13.37 9.17
N GLU A 147 -0.66 12.40 8.65
CA GLU A 147 0.52 12.66 7.84
C GLU A 147 0.73 11.63 6.73
N VAL A 148 1.37 12.05 5.64
CA VAL A 148 1.78 11.19 4.53
C VAL A 148 3.30 11.06 4.53
N LEU A 149 3.78 9.83 4.50
CA LEU A 149 5.17 9.49 4.21
C LEU A 149 5.24 8.98 2.77
N ILE A 150 6.20 9.48 1.98
CA ILE A 150 6.32 9.14 0.55
C ILE A 150 7.58 8.31 0.32
N PRO A 151 7.49 6.97 0.29
CA PRO A 151 8.56 6.11 -0.20
C PRO A 151 8.71 6.26 -1.70
N MET A 152 9.92 6.53 -2.18
CA MET A 152 10.20 6.64 -3.60
C MET A 152 11.59 6.16 -3.97
N GLN A 153 11.78 5.79 -5.24
CA GLN A 153 13.09 5.49 -5.80
C GLN A 153 13.60 6.69 -6.59
N PRO A 154 14.91 7.02 -6.52
CA PRO A 154 15.47 8.06 -7.37
C PRO A 154 15.59 7.55 -8.80
N HIS A 155 14.78 8.11 -9.70
CA HIS A 155 14.81 7.81 -11.12
C HIS A 155 14.46 9.04 -11.93
N PHE A 156 14.66 9.02 -13.26
CA PHE A 156 14.48 10.19 -14.12
C PHE A 156 13.17 10.98 -13.93
N LEU A 157 12.03 10.29 -13.74
CA LEU A 157 10.71 10.93 -13.55
C LEU A 157 10.29 11.09 -12.07
N ALA A 158 11.25 11.09 -11.14
CA ALA A 158 11.01 11.07 -9.70
C ALA A 158 10.20 12.30 -9.25
N LEU A 159 10.65 13.50 -9.62
CA LEU A 159 10.01 14.76 -9.24
C LEU A 159 8.60 14.90 -9.80
N GLN A 160 8.38 14.50 -11.05
CA GLN A 160 7.05 14.57 -11.66
C GLN A 160 6.04 13.69 -10.91
N GLY A 161 6.45 12.49 -10.48
CA GLY A 161 5.62 11.60 -9.67
C GLY A 161 5.28 12.21 -8.30
N VAL A 162 6.28 12.81 -7.64
CA VAL A 162 6.10 13.49 -6.36
C VAL A 162 5.16 14.70 -6.49
N ALA A 163 5.35 15.55 -7.50
CA ALA A 163 4.50 16.73 -7.71
C ALA A 163 3.02 16.37 -7.85
N LYS A 164 2.69 15.37 -8.69
CA LYS A 164 1.31 14.88 -8.85
C LYS A 164 0.72 14.29 -7.57
N LEU A 165 1.55 13.59 -6.79
CA LEU A 165 1.14 13.05 -5.50
C LEU A 165 0.82 14.19 -4.52
N LEU A 166 1.67 15.20 -4.45
CA LEU A 166 1.46 16.36 -3.59
C LEU A 166 0.21 17.16 -3.98
N GLU A 167 -0.06 17.33 -5.26
CA GLU A 167 -1.34 17.90 -5.74
C GLU A 167 -2.55 17.09 -5.25
N THR A 168 -2.45 15.76 -5.28
CA THR A 168 -3.50 14.88 -4.76
C THR A 168 -3.71 15.09 -3.26
N VAL A 169 -2.62 15.12 -2.49
CA VAL A 169 -2.67 15.40 -1.04
C VAL A 169 -3.28 16.78 -0.78
N HIS A 170 -2.98 17.78 -1.61
CA HIS A 170 -3.59 19.11 -1.50
C HIS A 170 -5.10 19.09 -1.71
N LEU A 171 -5.57 18.37 -2.74
CA LEU A 171 -7.00 18.25 -3.02
C LEU A 171 -7.73 17.54 -1.89
N VAL A 172 -7.17 16.45 -1.37
CA VAL A 172 -7.73 15.72 -0.22
C VAL A 172 -7.74 16.60 1.03
N SER A 173 -6.64 17.30 1.30
CA SER A 173 -6.53 18.20 2.44
C SER A 173 -7.61 19.29 2.40
N LYS A 174 -7.81 19.91 1.23
CA LYS A 174 -8.80 20.98 1.05
C LYS A 174 -10.25 20.52 1.14
N ARG A 175 -10.57 19.31 0.66
CA ARG A 175 -11.96 18.86 0.49
C ARG A 175 -12.44 17.92 1.59
N MET A 176 -11.53 17.21 2.26
CA MET A 176 -11.88 16.05 3.09
C MET A 176 -11.14 16.02 4.42
N ASN A 177 -9.82 16.29 4.44
CA ASN A 177 -9.03 16.20 5.66
C ASN A 177 -8.08 17.41 5.83
N PRO A 178 -8.57 18.56 6.36
CA PRO A 178 -7.78 19.79 6.51
C PRO A 178 -6.54 19.65 7.39
N GLN A 179 -6.44 18.60 8.22
CA GLN A 179 -5.30 18.34 9.08
C GLN A 179 -4.19 17.54 8.40
N LEU A 180 -4.45 16.95 7.23
CA LEU A 180 -3.50 16.12 6.49
C LEU A 180 -2.27 16.93 6.08
N LYS A 181 -1.10 16.47 6.50
CA LYS A 181 0.20 17.04 6.13
C LYS A 181 1.08 16.01 5.44
N VAL A 182 2.15 16.45 4.80
CA VAL A 182 3.21 15.55 4.31
C VAL A 182 4.35 15.58 5.31
N ALA A 183 4.65 14.44 5.92
CA ALA A 183 5.77 14.30 6.84
C ALA A 183 7.10 14.43 6.09
N GLY A 184 7.17 13.82 4.91
CA GLY A 184 8.36 13.89 4.07
C GLY A 184 8.47 12.76 3.05
N ILE A 185 9.63 12.73 2.42
CA ILE A 185 10.00 11.79 1.35
C ILE A 185 11.14 10.93 1.85
N VAL A 186 10.99 9.60 1.76
CA VAL A 186 12.07 8.65 2.04
C VAL A 186 12.57 8.03 0.74
N LEU A 187 13.87 8.14 0.50
CA LEU A 187 14.51 7.49 -0.64
C LEU A 187 14.73 6.01 -0.32
N THR A 188 14.18 5.16 -1.19
CA THR A 188 14.26 3.70 -1.11
C THR A 188 15.04 3.14 -2.26
N LEU A 189 15.59 1.93 -2.06
CA LEU A 189 16.43 1.24 -3.04
C LEU A 189 17.58 2.14 -3.52
N TYR A 190 18.09 2.98 -2.62
CA TYR A 190 19.06 4.01 -2.93
C TYR A 190 20.41 3.39 -3.27
N ASP A 191 21.00 3.87 -4.38
CA ASP A 191 22.35 3.54 -4.82
C ASP A 191 23.21 4.80 -4.77
N ALA A 192 24.17 4.81 -3.85
CA ALA A 192 25.08 5.93 -3.63
C ALA A 192 26.13 6.07 -4.75
N GLN A 193 26.35 5.04 -5.56
CA GLN A 193 27.30 5.09 -6.68
C GLN A 193 26.66 5.70 -7.94
N ALA A 194 25.33 5.71 -8.02
CA ALA A 194 24.62 6.26 -9.17
C ALA A 194 24.53 7.79 -9.09
N LYS A 195 25.15 8.48 -10.05
CA LYS A 195 25.09 9.96 -10.17
C LYS A 195 23.66 10.49 -10.18
N LEU A 196 22.76 9.81 -10.88
CA LEU A 196 21.33 10.14 -10.95
C LEU A 196 20.67 10.19 -9.57
N SER A 197 21.07 9.31 -8.64
CA SER A 197 20.54 9.30 -7.28
C SER A 197 20.87 10.58 -6.52
N ALA A 198 22.07 11.12 -6.73
CA ALA A 198 22.49 12.38 -6.11
C ALA A 198 21.79 13.59 -6.75
N GLU A 199 21.67 13.61 -8.08
CA GLU A 199 20.96 14.67 -8.82
C GLU A 199 19.49 14.78 -8.38
N VAL A 200 18.78 13.64 -8.36
CA VAL A 200 17.37 13.59 -7.91
C VAL A 200 17.23 14.05 -6.45
N LEU A 201 18.18 13.70 -5.57
CA LEU A 201 18.15 14.13 -4.18
C LEU A 201 18.28 15.66 -4.07
N THR A 202 19.21 16.27 -4.79
CA THR A 202 19.37 17.74 -4.82
C THR A 202 18.09 18.41 -5.30
N GLU A 203 17.54 17.95 -6.42
CA GLU A 203 16.31 18.53 -6.98
C GLU A 203 15.10 18.40 -6.03
N LEU A 204 14.96 17.26 -5.34
CA LEU A 204 13.91 17.07 -4.34
C LEU A 204 14.05 18.01 -3.16
N ASN A 205 15.28 18.21 -2.67
CA ASN A 205 15.54 19.17 -1.59
C ASN A 205 15.17 20.58 -2.02
N ASP A 206 15.65 21.03 -3.18
CA ASP A 206 15.33 22.37 -3.71
C ASP A 206 13.82 22.58 -3.87
N PHE A 207 13.11 21.56 -4.38
CA PHE A 207 11.66 21.59 -4.54
C PHE A 207 10.92 21.71 -3.20
N ILE A 208 11.32 20.94 -2.17
CA ILE A 208 10.71 20.99 -0.85
C ILE A 208 11.04 22.30 -0.14
N GLU A 209 12.29 22.77 -0.20
CA GLU A 209 12.70 24.07 0.35
C GLU A 209 11.90 25.22 -0.26
N ALA A 210 11.68 25.21 -1.57
CA ALA A 210 10.88 26.21 -2.28
C ALA A 210 9.39 26.23 -1.84
N SER A 211 8.93 25.20 -1.12
CA SER A 211 7.56 25.14 -0.59
C SER A 211 7.42 25.67 0.84
N LYS A 212 8.53 25.88 1.55
CA LYS A 212 8.51 26.38 2.93
C LYS A 212 7.87 27.77 3.00
N GLY A 213 7.10 28.00 4.07
CA GLY A 213 6.38 29.26 4.29
C GLY A 213 5.12 29.45 3.44
N LYS A 214 4.81 28.54 2.50
CA LYS A 214 3.55 28.55 1.75
C LYS A 214 2.45 27.81 2.53
N ASN A 215 1.18 28.16 2.30
CA ASN A 215 0.04 27.45 2.89
C ASN A 215 -0.28 26.16 2.12
N MET A 216 0.68 25.22 2.06
CA MET A 216 0.55 23.92 1.40
C MET A 216 0.74 22.80 2.44
N PRO A 217 0.13 21.61 2.25
CA PRO A 217 0.23 20.51 3.21
C PRO A 217 1.64 19.93 3.35
N TRP A 218 2.55 20.22 2.41
CA TRP A 218 3.97 19.83 2.46
C TRP A 218 4.92 20.98 2.83
N SER A 219 4.41 22.12 3.30
CA SER A 219 5.25 23.26 3.71
C SER A 219 6.23 22.95 4.84
N GLY A 220 5.92 21.94 5.66
CA GLY A 220 6.80 21.40 6.70
C GLY A 220 7.41 20.04 6.35
N ALA A 221 7.27 19.59 5.09
CA ALA A 221 7.86 18.33 4.65
C ALA A 221 9.38 18.45 4.57
N ARG A 222 10.05 17.30 4.63
CA ARG A 222 11.49 17.16 4.43
C ARG A 222 11.79 15.97 3.55
N VAL A 223 12.95 15.97 2.91
CA VAL A 223 13.56 14.72 2.46
C VAL A 223 14.28 14.13 3.68
N PHE A 224 13.97 12.88 4.03
CA PHE A 224 14.62 12.24 5.18
C PHE A 224 16.11 12.03 4.90
N GLU A 225 16.94 12.21 5.92
CA GLU A 225 18.39 12.04 5.80
C GLU A 225 18.74 10.57 5.66
N THR A 226 17.95 9.69 6.26
CA THR A 226 18.07 8.26 6.09
C THR A 226 17.63 7.85 4.69
N LYS A 227 18.53 7.16 3.98
CA LYS A 227 18.26 6.52 2.69
C LYS A 227 18.19 5.00 2.91
N ILE A 228 17.11 4.35 2.47
CA ILE A 228 17.00 2.88 2.53
C ILE A 228 17.77 2.29 1.36
N ARG A 229 18.92 1.67 1.66
CA ARG A 229 19.80 1.09 0.64
C ARG A 229 19.18 -0.12 -0.01
N ARG A 230 19.56 -0.39 -1.26
CA ARG A 230 19.24 -1.66 -1.91
C ARG A 230 19.85 -2.80 -1.10
N ASN A 231 19.02 -3.75 -0.66
CA ASN A 231 19.45 -4.86 0.16
C ASN A 231 18.68 -6.13 -0.22
N ILE A 232 19.41 -7.20 -0.53
CA ILE A 232 18.84 -8.52 -0.88
C ILE A 232 18.02 -9.08 0.30
N LYS A 233 18.46 -8.88 1.54
CA LYS A 233 17.78 -9.35 2.74
C LYS A 233 16.39 -8.75 2.93
N LEU A 234 16.18 -7.50 2.50
CA LEU A 234 14.85 -6.90 2.48
C LEU A 234 13.91 -7.56 1.46
N ALA A 235 14.44 -8.09 0.37
CA ALA A 235 13.67 -8.82 -0.64
C ALA A 235 13.39 -10.28 -0.23
N GLU A 236 14.27 -10.87 0.59
CA GLU A 236 14.11 -12.25 1.11
C GLU A 236 13.16 -12.32 2.30
N SER A 237 13.20 -11.35 3.21
CA SER A 237 12.41 -11.36 4.45
C SER A 237 10.89 -11.62 4.28
N PRO A 238 10.19 -11.12 3.23
CA PRO A 238 8.79 -11.46 2.99
C PRO A 238 8.54 -12.97 2.84
N GLY A 239 9.46 -13.68 2.18
CA GLY A 239 9.35 -15.13 1.98
C GLY A 239 9.47 -15.95 3.27
N HIS A 240 9.89 -15.32 4.36
CA HIS A 240 9.99 -15.91 5.69
C HIS A 240 8.85 -15.47 6.63
N GLY A 241 7.96 -14.57 6.19
CA GLY A 241 6.90 -14.02 7.05
C GLY A 241 7.44 -13.18 8.21
N GLU A 242 8.63 -12.59 8.06
CA GLU A 242 9.30 -11.82 9.10
C GLU A 242 9.74 -10.44 8.60
N HIS A 243 9.70 -9.44 9.48
CA HIS A 243 10.32 -8.14 9.21
C HIS A 243 11.86 -8.22 9.34
N ILE A 244 12.58 -7.30 8.70
CA ILE A 244 14.05 -7.33 8.58
C ILE A 244 14.77 -7.32 9.93
N ILE A 245 14.20 -6.65 10.93
CA ILE A 245 14.79 -6.56 12.28
C ILE A 245 14.82 -7.92 12.97
N LYS A 246 13.88 -8.82 12.65
CA LYS A 246 13.85 -10.19 13.17
C LYS A 246 14.63 -11.15 12.27
N TYR A 247 14.45 -11.03 10.96
CA TYR A 247 15.09 -11.89 9.97
C TYR A 247 16.62 -11.74 9.92
N ASP A 248 17.12 -10.50 9.85
CA ASP A 248 18.55 -10.18 9.87
C ASP A 248 18.79 -8.83 10.55
N PRO A 249 18.86 -8.82 11.90
CA PRO A 249 19.02 -7.59 12.69
C PRO A 249 20.34 -6.85 12.42
N ALA A 250 21.37 -7.53 11.91
CA ALA A 250 22.67 -6.94 11.61
C ALA A 250 22.75 -6.36 10.19
N SER A 251 21.75 -6.62 9.36
CA SER A 251 21.72 -6.16 7.98
C SER A 251 21.70 -4.63 7.86
N ASN A 252 22.22 -4.15 6.74
CA ASN A 252 22.10 -2.74 6.34
C ASN A 252 20.63 -2.26 6.29
N GLY A 253 19.68 -3.16 5.96
CA GLY A 253 18.27 -2.81 5.87
C GLY A 253 17.67 -2.57 7.25
N ALA A 254 17.99 -3.42 8.23
CA ALA A 254 17.62 -3.21 9.62
C ALA A 254 18.22 -1.91 10.18
N ALA A 255 19.51 -1.65 9.91
CA ALA A 255 20.15 -0.41 10.31
C ALA A 255 19.48 0.84 9.71
N ASP A 256 19.12 0.78 8.43
CA ASP A 256 18.47 1.89 7.73
C ASP A 256 17.07 2.17 8.28
N TYR A 257 16.22 1.13 8.50
CA TYR A 257 14.89 1.35 9.08
C TYR A 257 14.93 1.80 10.54
N ARG A 258 15.91 1.33 11.33
CA ARG A 258 16.18 1.86 12.67
C ARG A 258 16.54 3.34 12.64
N ALA A 259 17.31 3.78 11.65
CA ALA A 259 17.66 5.20 11.49
C ALA A 259 16.44 6.03 11.08
N LEU A 260 15.63 5.53 10.14
CA LEU A 260 14.40 6.19 9.70
C LEU A 260 13.41 6.35 10.86
N ALA A 261 13.23 5.30 11.67
CA ALA A 261 12.37 5.35 12.86
C ALA A 261 12.85 6.40 13.87
N ARG A 262 14.17 6.52 14.12
CA ARG A 262 14.70 7.58 14.98
C ARG A 262 14.43 8.97 14.42
N GLU A 263 14.61 9.18 13.12
CA GLU A 263 14.28 10.46 12.48
C GLU A 263 12.79 10.79 12.62
N ILE A 264 11.90 9.81 12.46
CA ILE A 264 10.45 9.99 12.63
C ILE A 264 10.09 10.29 14.09
N LEU A 265 10.77 9.66 15.05
CA LEU A 265 10.59 9.90 16.48
C LEU A 265 11.22 11.22 16.95
N GLY A 266 12.18 11.76 16.19
CA GLY A 266 12.93 12.96 16.56
C GLY A 266 13.92 12.72 17.70
N ILE A 267 14.46 11.51 17.82
CA ILE A 267 15.39 11.10 18.90
C ILE A 267 16.80 10.87 18.38
N SER A 268 17.79 11.06 19.24
CA SER A 268 19.20 10.82 18.95
C SER A 268 19.53 9.32 18.86
N ALA A 269 20.72 9.01 18.34
CA ALA A 269 21.21 7.63 18.26
C ALA A 269 21.39 6.97 19.64
N ASP A 270 21.83 7.74 20.63
CA ASP A 270 22.05 7.24 21.99
C ASP A 270 20.73 6.98 22.72
N GLU A 271 19.74 7.87 22.56
CA GLU A 271 18.38 7.65 23.06
C GLU A 271 17.73 6.41 22.41
N GLY A 272 17.94 6.21 21.10
CA GLY A 272 17.46 5.03 20.40
C GLY A 272 18.05 3.73 20.94
N LYS A 273 19.35 3.69 21.24
CA LYS A 273 20.00 2.51 21.85
C LYS A 273 19.42 2.21 23.23
N ALA A 274 19.28 3.24 24.08
CA ALA A 274 18.71 3.08 25.41
C ALA A 274 17.29 2.52 25.38
N LEU A 275 16.45 2.97 24.44
CA LEU A 275 15.09 2.46 24.26
C LEU A 275 15.07 1.00 23.77
N ALA A 276 15.93 0.65 22.80
CA ALA A 276 16.01 -0.71 22.26
C ALA A 276 16.52 -1.74 23.30
N GLU A 277 17.40 -1.33 24.22
CA GLU A 277 17.91 -2.20 25.28
C GLU A 277 16.87 -2.45 26.38
N GLN A 278 16.04 -1.45 26.68
CA GLN A 278 14.96 -1.56 27.68
C GLN A 278 13.79 -2.43 27.21
N THR A 279 13.63 -2.63 25.91
CA THR A 279 12.50 -3.37 25.32
C THR A 279 12.74 -4.87 25.17
N ASN A 280 13.83 -5.45 25.72
CA ASN A 280 14.11 -6.89 25.67
C ASN A 280 13.00 -7.73 26.40
N PRO A 281 12.36 -8.75 25.79
CA PRO A 281 10.93 -8.99 26.03
C PRO A 281 10.56 -10.24 26.83
N ALA A 282 9.48 -10.15 27.62
CA ALA A 282 8.63 -11.30 27.94
C ALA A 282 7.80 -11.69 26.69
N PRO A 283 7.56 -12.99 26.44
CA PRO A 283 6.86 -13.44 25.24
C PRO A 283 5.39 -13.02 25.26
N VAL A 284 4.91 -12.49 24.13
CA VAL A 284 3.48 -12.26 23.88
C VAL A 284 2.87 -13.59 23.42
N ALA A 285 1.71 -13.95 23.97
CA ALA A 285 0.94 -15.09 23.49
C ALA A 285 0.45 -14.78 22.07
N VAL A 286 1.04 -15.46 21.08
CA VAL A 286 0.50 -15.52 19.72
C VAL A 286 -0.91 -16.09 19.82
N VAL A 287 -1.92 -15.28 19.51
CA VAL A 287 -3.28 -15.81 19.36
C VAL A 287 -3.26 -16.56 18.03
N ALA A 288 -2.96 -17.85 18.09
CA ALA A 288 -3.29 -18.74 16.98
C ALA A 288 -4.77 -18.53 16.67
N ALA A 289 -5.11 -18.40 15.39
CA ALA A 289 -6.48 -18.36 14.89
C ALA A 289 -7.23 -19.63 15.38
N ALA A 290 -7.78 -19.56 16.59
CA ALA A 290 -8.52 -20.63 17.20
C ALA A 290 -9.96 -20.49 16.73
N GLY A 291 -10.35 -21.42 15.85
CA GLY A 291 -11.63 -21.50 15.16
C GLY A 291 -12.80 -20.80 15.85
N ALA A 292 -13.26 -19.72 15.24
CA ALA A 292 -14.51 -19.09 15.57
C ALA A 292 -15.65 -20.11 15.35
N LYS A 293 -16.20 -20.65 16.44
CA LYS A 293 -17.52 -21.28 16.38
C LYS A 293 -18.52 -20.20 15.98
N PRO A 294 -19.34 -20.42 14.94
CA PRO A 294 -20.24 -19.39 14.44
C PRO A 294 -21.24 -19.02 15.55
N LYS A 295 -21.20 -17.77 16.02
CA LYS A 295 -22.27 -17.21 16.84
C LYS A 295 -23.52 -17.14 15.97
N ARG A 296 -24.57 -17.85 16.40
CA ARG A 296 -25.89 -17.94 15.76
C ARG A 296 -26.36 -16.55 15.31
N SER A 297 -26.55 -16.39 13.99
CA SER A 297 -27.25 -15.27 13.41
C SER A 297 -28.69 -15.20 13.95
N ARG A 298 -29.09 -14.00 14.41
CA ARG A 298 -30.49 -13.69 14.70
C ARG A 298 -31.26 -13.70 13.38
N LYS A 299 -32.18 -14.65 13.21
CA LYS A 299 -33.10 -14.71 12.07
C LYS A 299 -33.88 -13.39 11.91
N PRO A 300 -33.99 -12.83 10.68
CA PRO A 300 -34.96 -11.78 10.40
C PRO A 300 -36.39 -12.35 10.51
N LYS A 301 -37.30 -11.55 11.08
CA LYS A 301 -38.73 -11.88 11.21
C LYS A 301 -39.36 -12.02 9.82
N THR A 302 -39.97 -13.17 9.56
CA THR A 302 -40.79 -13.42 8.37
C THR A 302 -42.16 -12.75 8.52
N SER A 303 -42.52 -11.87 7.58
CA SER A 303 -43.89 -11.42 7.37
C SER A 303 -44.60 -12.39 6.42
N LYS A 304 -45.69 -12.99 6.89
CA LYS A 304 -46.64 -13.79 6.12
C LYS A 304 -47.32 -12.94 5.04
N VAL A 305 -47.34 -13.42 3.79
CA VAL A 305 -48.45 -13.16 2.86
C VAL A 305 -48.75 -14.48 2.13
N ALA A 306 -50.04 -14.72 1.96
CA ALA A 306 -50.69 -16.00 1.72
C ALA A 306 -50.60 -16.52 0.27
N ASP A 307 -50.84 -17.82 0.18
CA ASP A 307 -51.05 -18.65 -1.01
C ASP A 307 -52.06 -18.06 -2.01
N GLU A 308 -51.69 -18.07 -3.29
CA GLU A 308 -52.67 -18.25 -4.36
C GLU A 308 -52.12 -19.21 -5.42
N LYS A 309 -52.84 -20.32 -5.59
CA LYS A 309 -52.56 -21.40 -6.55
C LYS A 309 -52.87 -20.92 -7.96
N THR A 310 -51.92 -21.07 -8.89
CA THR A 310 -52.26 -21.35 -10.30
C THR A 310 -51.19 -22.26 -10.94
N SER A 311 -51.70 -23.17 -11.76
CA SER A 311 -51.05 -24.32 -12.39
C SER A 311 -50.06 -23.97 -13.50
N ALA A 312 -48.96 -24.70 -13.57
CA ALA A 312 -48.01 -24.72 -14.69
C ALA A 312 -48.47 -25.66 -15.82
N PRO A 313 -48.09 -25.40 -17.08
CA PRO A 313 -47.91 -26.44 -18.09
C PRO A 313 -46.42 -26.72 -18.36
N ASP A 314 -46.16 -27.98 -18.68
CA ASP A 314 -44.87 -28.62 -18.94
C ASP A 314 -43.99 -27.93 -19.99
N ALA A 315 -42.68 -27.84 -19.70
CA ALA A 315 -41.63 -27.60 -20.69
C ALA A 315 -40.48 -28.60 -20.50
N LYS A 316 -40.19 -29.35 -21.57
CA LYS A 316 -39.13 -30.37 -21.70
C LYS A 316 -37.72 -29.77 -21.56
N PRO A 317 -36.74 -30.53 -21.06
CA PRO A 317 -35.35 -30.06 -20.93
C PRO A 317 -34.64 -30.00 -22.29
N ALA A 318 -33.90 -28.91 -22.53
CA ALA A 318 -32.98 -28.76 -23.65
C ALA A 318 -31.62 -29.46 -23.36
N PRO A 319 -30.92 -30.00 -24.38
CA PRO A 319 -29.72 -30.80 -24.16
C PRO A 319 -28.47 -29.96 -23.91
N ALA A 320 -27.53 -30.56 -23.18
CA ALA A 320 -26.20 -30.03 -22.88
C ALA A 320 -25.36 -29.85 -24.16
N VAL A 321 -24.63 -28.73 -24.24
CA VAL A 321 -23.62 -28.49 -25.28
C VAL A 321 -22.26 -28.88 -24.69
N GLU A 322 -21.74 -30.03 -25.11
CA GLU A 322 -20.33 -30.40 -24.94
C GLU A 322 -19.46 -29.55 -25.88
N LEU A 323 -18.47 -28.84 -25.32
CA LEU A 323 -17.40 -28.21 -26.06
C LEU A 323 -16.39 -29.30 -26.47
N THR A 324 -16.52 -29.79 -27.70
CA THR A 324 -15.52 -30.64 -28.36
C THR A 324 -14.29 -29.84 -28.71
N VAL A 325 -13.14 -30.24 -28.14
CA VAL A 325 -11.81 -29.76 -28.51
C VAL A 325 -11.44 -30.36 -29.85
N ASN A 326 -11.46 -29.56 -30.91
CA ASN A 326 -10.98 -29.98 -32.23
C ASN A 326 -9.45 -29.85 -32.27
N ARG A 327 -8.73 -30.97 -32.15
CA ARG A 327 -7.31 -31.07 -32.44
C ARG A 327 -7.17 -31.42 -33.92
N ASP A 328 -6.84 -30.43 -34.75
CA ASP A 328 -6.18 -30.63 -36.05
C ASP A 328 -5.66 -29.27 -36.56
N ILE A 329 -4.39 -28.97 -36.29
CA ILE A 329 -3.62 -27.96 -37.03
C ILE A 329 -2.31 -28.63 -37.47
N ASP A 330 -2.14 -28.70 -38.79
CA ASP A 330 -1.05 -29.33 -39.53
C ASP A 330 0.30 -28.57 -39.35
N PRO A 331 1.42 -29.23 -39.01
CA PRO A 331 2.70 -28.56 -38.66
C PRO A 331 3.49 -27.93 -39.82
N LYS A 332 2.89 -27.55 -40.96
CA LYS A 332 3.62 -27.11 -42.16
C LYS A 332 3.40 -25.66 -42.62
N THR A 333 2.74 -24.80 -41.84
CA THR A 333 2.50 -23.39 -42.22
C THR A 333 3.28 -22.37 -41.39
N LEU A 334 4.36 -22.78 -40.73
CA LEU A 334 5.25 -21.91 -39.95
C LEU A 334 6.71 -22.01 -40.41
N ALA A 335 6.96 -21.77 -41.70
CA ALA A 335 8.32 -21.65 -42.24
C ALA A 335 8.34 -20.91 -43.59
N ALA A 336 8.08 -19.60 -43.58
CA ALA A 336 8.37 -18.73 -44.73
C ALA A 336 8.43 -17.25 -44.31
N ALA A 337 9.49 -16.85 -43.60
CA ALA A 337 9.94 -15.46 -43.54
C ALA A 337 11.33 -15.34 -42.91
N ARG A 338 12.35 -15.97 -43.52
CA ARG A 338 13.75 -15.62 -43.30
C ARG A 338 14.54 -15.76 -44.60
N VAL A 339 15.09 -14.63 -45.03
CA VAL A 339 16.33 -14.43 -45.81
C VAL A 339 16.27 -14.63 -47.34
N GLY A 340 16.66 -13.56 -48.04
CA GLY A 340 17.17 -13.50 -49.42
C GLY A 340 17.22 -12.03 -49.87
N THR A 341 18.32 -11.28 -49.70
CA THR A 341 19.40 -11.04 -50.70
C THR A 341 18.84 -10.90 -52.12
N SER A 342 19.04 -9.81 -52.89
CA SER A 342 20.32 -9.23 -53.33
C SER A 342 20.09 -7.92 -54.13
N THR A 343 21.06 -7.00 -54.11
CA THR A 343 21.63 -6.17 -55.21
C THR A 343 20.69 -5.55 -56.28
N GLU A 344 20.69 -4.25 -56.58
CA GLU A 344 21.72 -3.48 -57.32
C GLU A 344 21.37 -1.97 -57.24
N SER A 345 22.29 -1.08 -56.86
CA SER A 345 23.11 -0.18 -57.71
C SER A 345 22.38 1.06 -58.27
N GLY A 346 22.94 2.26 -58.07
CA GLY A 346 22.53 3.47 -58.81
C GLY A 346 22.80 4.80 -58.09
N SER A 347 24.04 5.27 -58.19
CA SER A 347 24.54 6.61 -57.82
C SER A 347 23.80 7.78 -58.47
N ALA A 348 23.60 8.90 -57.74
CA ALA A 348 23.90 10.27 -58.17
C ALA A 348 23.33 11.34 -57.21
N THR A 349 24.20 12.05 -56.48
CA THR A 349 24.08 13.50 -56.19
C THR A 349 24.55 14.30 -57.43
N PRO A 350 24.32 15.63 -57.63
CA PRO A 350 24.09 16.68 -56.61
C PRO A 350 23.16 17.88 -57.03
N GLN A 351 23.19 18.94 -56.19
CA GLN A 351 22.85 20.37 -56.44
C GLN A 351 21.36 20.78 -56.41
N ALA A 352 20.87 21.66 -55.52
CA ALA A 352 21.24 23.03 -55.12
C ALA A 352 20.69 24.12 -56.06
N VAL A 353 19.59 24.78 -55.64
CA VAL A 353 19.20 26.20 -55.83
C VAL A 353 18.12 26.43 -54.75
N GLY A 354 18.13 27.39 -53.83
CA GLY A 354 18.59 28.77 -53.90
C GLY A 354 17.37 29.70 -54.05
N GLU A 355 17.14 30.53 -53.02
CA GLU A 355 16.45 31.84 -53.06
C GLU A 355 14.90 31.85 -53.12
N SER A 356 14.18 32.79 -52.52
CA SER A 356 14.49 33.94 -51.65
C SER A 356 13.17 34.52 -51.11
N ASP A 357 13.30 35.31 -50.04
CA ASP A 357 12.29 36.15 -49.39
C ASP A 357 11.42 37.04 -50.31
N ALA A 358 10.22 37.35 -49.78
CA ALA A 358 9.49 38.64 -49.76
C ALA A 358 7.98 38.33 -49.68
N ALA A 359 7.15 38.93 -48.83
CA ALA A 359 7.26 40.05 -47.89
C ALA A 359 6.17 39.92 -46.82
#